data_AF-A0A1V4W5K0-F1
#
_entry.id   AF-A0A1V4W5K0-F1
#
_cell.length_a   1.000
_cell.length_b   1.000
_cell.length_c   1.000
_cell.angle_alpha   90.00
_cell.angle_beta   90.00
_cell.angle_gamma   90.00
#
_symmetry.space_group_name_H-M   'P 1'
#
loop_
_entity.id
_entity.type
_entity.pdbx_description
1 polymer ?
#
loop_
_entity_poly.entity_id
_entity_poly.type
_entity_poly.pdbx_seq_one_letter_code
_entity_poly.pdbx_strand_id
1 'polypeptide(L)'
;MMAKGWNDFQKGVEVKASDYSNDITICYNGLLAKSGADQVFLHYGFGDHWMDSSTDKMNRTYRGWEKNIRMKSDKVNFCFKDSADHWDNNSGSNWIVR
;
A
#
# COMPACT_ATOMS: atom_id res chain seq x y z
N MET A 1 -10.73 -8.00 -14.89
CA MET A 1 -9.30 -8.38 -14.98
C MET A 1 -8.80 -8.46 -13.55
N MET A 2 -8.06 -9.51 -13.20
CA MET A 2 -7.53 -9.69 -11.84
C MET A 2 -6.24 -8.89 -11.71
N ALA A 3 -6.02 -8.28 -10.55
CA ALA A 3 -4.81 -7.51 -10.32
C ALA A 3 -3.57 -8.38 -10.39
N LYS A 4 -2.45 -7.82 -10.85
CA LYS A 4 -1.17 -8.53 -10.88
C LYS A 4 -0.34 -8.15 -9.67
N GLY A 5 0.03 -9.15 -8.86
CA GLY A 5 0.99 -8.95 -7.77
C GLY A 5 2.39 -8.58 -8.29
N TRP A 6 3.13 -7.80 -7.51
CA TRP A 6 4.48 -7.32 -7.83
C TRP A 6 5.27 -6.93 -6.57
N ASN A 7 6.58 -6.72 -6.73
CA ASN A 7 7.49 -6.34 -5.65
C ASN A 7 8.40 -5.19 -6.09
N ASP A 8 8.55 -4.18 -5.23
CA ASP A 8 9.60 -3.17 -5.26
C ASP A 8 10.55 -3.45 -4.08
N PHE A 9 11.52 -4.34 -4.31
CA PHE A 9 12.46 -4.78 -3.28
C PHE A 9 13.32 -3.64 -2.73
N GLN A 10 13.63 -2.64 -3.56
CA GLN A 10 14.48 -1.52 -3.16
C GLN A 10 13.74 -0.62 -2.16
N LYS A 11 12.44 -0.39 -2.37
CA LYS A 11 11.61 0.43 -1.48
C LYS A 11 10.90 -0.38 -0.40
N GLY A 12 10.97 -1.70 -0.43
CA GLY A 12 10.35 -2.57 0.57
C GLY A 12 8.82 -2.62 0.46
N VAL A 13 8.30 -2.61 -0.77
CA VAL A 13 6.86 -2.71 -1.06
C VAL A 13 6.57 -4.00 -1.81
N GLU A 14 5.57 -4.75 -1.35
CA GLU A 14 5.08 -5.94 -2.02
C GLU A 14 3.55 -5.89 -2.12
N VAL A 15 3.04 -6.24 -3.29
CA VAL A 15 1.61 -6.41 -3.54
C VAL A 15 1.35 -7.85 -3.93
N LYS A 16 0.50 -8.53 -3.17
CA LYS A 16 -0.03 -9.85 -3.51
C LYS A 16 -1.47 -9.72 -3.96
N ALA A 17 -1.81 -10.29 -5.10
CA ALA A 17 -3.18 -10.37 -5.58
C ALA A 17 -3.79 -11.73 -5.28
N SER A 18 -5.08 -11.77 -5.01
CA SER A 18 -5.86 -13.00 -4.89
C SER A 18 -6.14 -13.58 -6.28
N ASP A 19 -6.00 -14.89 -6.44
CA ASP A 19 -6.36 -15.60 -7.68
C ASP A 19 -7.87 -15.78 -7.84
N TYR A 20 -8.65 -15.51 -6.78
CA TYR A 20 -10.09 -15.82 -6.71
C TYR A 20 -10.97 -14.62 -6.37
N SER A 21 -10.39 -13.48 -5.95
CA SER A 21 -11.11 -12.24 -5.65
C SER A 21 -10.35 -11.01 -6.11
N ASN A 22 -11.02 -9.85 -6.12
CA ASN A 22 -10.38 -8.54 -6.35
C ASN A 22 -9.67 -8.00 -5.09
N ASP A 23 -9.33 -8.87 -4.15
CA ASP A 23 -8.64 -8.46 -2.94
C ASP A 23 -7.13 -8.50 -3.18
N ILE A 24 -6.43 -7.48 -2.68
CA ILE A 24 -4.98 -7.41 -2.68
C ILE A 24 -4.46 -7.22 -1.26
N THR A 25 -3.28 -7.75 -1.00
CA THR A 25 -2.56 -7.54 0.24
C THR A 25 -1.30 -6.73 -0.05
N ILE A 26 -1.22 -5.55 0.54
CA ILE A 26 -0.07 -4.65 0.47
C ILE A 26 0.78 -4.87 1.71
N CYS A 27 2.05 -5.18 1.51
CA CYS A 27 3.06 -5.34 2.54
C CYS A 27 4.10 -4.23 2.40
N TYR A 28 4.45 -3.58 3.52
CA TYR A 28 5.37 -2.47 3.57
C TYR A 28 6.43 -2.67 4.66
N ASN A 29 7.69 -2.71 4.26
CA ASN A 29 8.85 -2.68 5.12
C ASN A 29 9.87 -1.66 4.60
N GLY A 30 9.36 -0.49 4.21
CA GLY A 30 10.11 0.58 3.55
C GLY A 30 10.67 1.63 4.50
N LEU A 31 10.79 2.86 4.00
CA LEU A 31 11.41 4.01 4.66
C LEU A 31 10.88 4.24 6.08
N LEU A 32 9.57 4.38 6.26
CA LEU A 32 8.97 4.71 7.56
C LEU A 32 9.16 3.57 8.56
N ALA A 33 8.98 2.32 8.11
CA ALA A 33 9.18 1.14 8.95
C ALA A 33 10.63 1.04 9.44
N LYS A 34 11.61 1.28 8.55
CA LYS A 34 13.03 1.29 8.87
C LYS A 34 13.46 2.50 9.70
N SER A 35 12.70 3.58 9.65
CA SER A 35 12.92 4.79 10.46
C SER A 35 12.32 4.70 11.87
N GLY A 36 11.74 3.54 12.23
CA GLY A 36 11.24 3.30 13.58
C GLY A 36 9.80 3.76 13.82
N ALA A 37 9.00 3.92 12.75
CA ALA A 37 7.58 4.23 12.89
C ALA A 37 6.88 3.22 13.84
N ASP A 38 6.15 3.75 14.82
CA ASP A 38 5.37 2.97 15.79
C ASP A 38 4.07 2.43 15.16
N GLN A 39 3.54 3.13 14.15
CA GLN A 39 2.39 2.76 13.34
C GLN A 39 2.56 3.25 11.91
N VAL A 40 2.25 2.40 10.92
CA VAL A 40 2.14 2.79 9.51
C VAL A 40 0.69 2.70 9.04
N PHE A 41 0.29 3.64 8.20
CA PHE A 41 -1.00 3.70 7.54
C PHE A 41 -0.80 3.57 6.03
N LEU A 42 -1.73 2.88 5.39
CA LEU A 42 -1.87 2.84 3.95
C LEU A 42 -2.83 3.97 3.55
N HIS A 43 -2.34 4.94 2.78
CA HIS A 43 -3.20 5.89 2.09
C HIS A 43 -3.41 5.41 0.66
N TYR A 44 -4.66 5.23 0.23
CA TYR A 44 -4.95 4.70 -1.11
C TYR A 44 -6.22 5.31 -1.68
N GLY A 45 -6.35 5.29 -3.00
CA GLY A 45 -7.55 5.70 -3.74
C GLY A 45 -7.62 5.03 -5.12
N PHE A 46 -8.76 5.13 -5.77
CA PHE A 46 -9.09 4.39 -7.00
C PHE A 46 -9.06 5.27 -8.26
N GLY A 47 -8.67 4.69 -9.39
CA GLY A 47 -8.60 5.38 -10.69
C GLY A 47 -7.54 6.49 -10.74
N ASP A 48 -7.56 7.34 -11.76
CA ASP A 48 -6.58 8.43 -11.89
C ASP A 48 -6.81 9.61 -10.94
N HIS A 49 -8.01 9.71 -10.36
CA HIS A 49 -8.44 10.83 -9.52
C HIS A 49 -8.49 10.49 -8.02
N TRP A 50 -7.90 9.38 -7.58
CA TRP A 50 -7.90 8.98 -6.16
C TRP A 50 -9.30 8.92 -5.53
N MET A 51 -10.29 8.44 -6.29
CA MET A 51 -11.67 8.29 -5.81
C MET A 51 -11.74 7.37 -4.60
N ASP A 52 -12.72 7.59 -3.71
CA ASP A 52 -12.89 6.87 -2.43
C ASP A 52 -11.58 6.72 -1.64
N SER A 53 -10.78 7.80 -1.54
CA SER A 53 -9.51 7.74 -0.83
C SER A 53 -9.71 7.41 0.65
N SER A 54 -8.91 6.51 1.19
CA SER A 54 -8.88 6.19 2.62
C SER A 54 -7.46 6.16 3.16
N THR A 55 -7.34 6.40 4.47
CA THR A 55 -6.09 6.24 5.23
C THR A 55 -6.34 5.24 6.34
N ASP A 56 -5.84 4.03 6.12
CA ASP A 56 -6.15 2.89 6.96
C ASP A 56 -4.93 2.45 7.77
N LYS A 57 -5.13 2.18 9.06
CA LYS A 57 -4.11 1.52 9.88
C LYS A 57 -3.72 0.18 9.26
N MET A 58 -2.42 -0.06 9.16
CA MET A 58 -1.85 -1.36 8.78
C MET A 58 -1.53 -2.20 10.01
N ASN A 59 -1.58 -3.51 9.88
CA ASN A 59 -1.23 -4.45 10.94
C ASN A 59 0.27 -4.77 10.89
N ARG A 60 0.94 -4.74 12.04
CA ARG A 60 2.34 -5.16 12.12
C ARG A 60 2.45 -6.69 12.12
N THR A 61 3.27 -7.24 11.25
CA THR A 61 3.55 -8.68 11.10
C THR A 61 5.06 -8.92 11.07
N TYR A 62 5.48 -10.18 10.98
CA TYR A 62 6.89 -10.54 10.82
C TYR A 62 7.49 -10.09 9.46
N ARG A 63 6.66 -9.74 8.48
CA ARG A 63 7.08 -9.29 7.14
C ARG A 63 7.14 -7.77 7.01
N GLY A 64 6.59 -7.04 7.98
CA GLY A 64 6.45 -5.59 7.96
C GLY A 64 5.03 -5.16 8.33
N TRP A 65 4.53 -4.13 7.67
CA TRP A 65 3.18 -3.61 7.83
C TRP A 65 2.29 -4.14 6.72
N GLU A 66 1.18 -4.79 7.06
CA GLU A 66 0.29 -5.44 6.10
C GLU A 66 -1.13 -4.88 6.17
N LYS A 67 -1.75 -4.72 4.99
CA LYS A 67 -3.16 -4.38 4.86
C LYS A 67 -3.76 -5.10 3.66
N ASN A 68 -4.91 -5.72 3.88
CA ASN A 68 -5.74 -6.23 2.80
C ASN A 68 -6.77 -5.15 2.40
N ILE A 69 -6.92 -4.92 1.11
CA ILE A 69 -7.94 -4.03 0.55
C ILE A 69 -8.66 -4.73 -0.61
N ARG A 70 -9.95 -4.42 -0.76
CA ARG A 70 -10.74 -4.83 -1.92
C ARG A 70 -10.65 -3.77 -3.00
N MET A 71 -10.22 -4.15 -4.19
CA MET A 71 -10.18 -3.26 -5.33
C MET A 71 -11.60 -2.94 -5.82
N LYS A 72 -11.91 -1.64 -5.93
CA LYS A 72 -13.17 -1.13 -6.49
C LYS A 72 -13.02 -0.65 -7.94
N SER A 73 -11.80 -0.62 -8.47
CA SER A 73 -11.42 -0.23 -9.82
C SER A 73 -10.23 -1.08 -10.25
N ASP A 74 -9.98 -1.10 -11.56
CA ASP A 74 -8.78 -1.64 -12.20
C ASP A 74 -7.49 -0.92 -11.84
N LYS A 75 -7.55 0.22 -11.14
CA LYS A 75 -6.36 0.96 -10.68
C LYS A 75 -6.52 1.39 -9.23
N VAL A 76 -5.52 1.08 -8.41
CA VAL A 76 -5.34 1.69 -7.09
C VAL A 76 -4.02 2.44 -7.08
N ASN A 77 -4.04 3.70 -6.67
CA ASN A 77 -2.83 4.43 -6.29
C ASN A 77 -2.73 4.40 -4.77
N PHE A 78 -1.51 4.24 -4.27
CA PHE A 78 -1.29 4.21 -2.83
C PHE A 78 0.09 4.73 -2.43
N CYS A 79 0.17 5.13 -1.18
CA CYS A 79 1.37 5.54 -0.48
C CYS A 79 1.21 5.26 1.02
N PHE A 80 2.24 5.58 1.80
CA PHE A 80 2.27 5.29 3.23
C PHE A 80 2.49 6.57 4.03
N LYS A 81 1.94 6.59 5.24
CA LYS A 81 2.32 7.58 6.26
C LYS A 81 2.48 6.93 7.61
N ASP A 82 3.22 7.58 8.52
CA ASP A 82 3.32 7.15 9.91
C ASP A 82 2.37 7.97 10.82
N SER A 83 2.40 7.67 12.12
CA SER A 83 1.61 8.39 13.13
C SER A 83 2.07 9.84 13.35
N ALA A 84 3.32 10.16 12.99
CA ALA A 84 3.93 11.49 13.10
C ALA A 84 3.72 12.36 11.85
N ASP A 85 2.92 11.88 10.89
CA ASP A 85 2.60 12.57 9.63
C ASP A 85 3.78 12.72 8.65
N HIS A 86 4.76 11.82 8.73
CA HIS A 86 5.74 11.63 7.66
C HIS A 86 5.16 10.75 6.57
N TRP A 87 5.48 11.07 5.33
CA TRP A 87 4.97 10.38 4.15
C TRP A 87 6.07 9.66 3.39
N ASP A 88 5.78 8.44 2.97
CA ASP A 88 6.50 7.74 1.92
C ASP A 88 5.56 7.60 0.73
N ASN A 89 5.65 8.57 -0.17
CA ASN A 89 4.88 8.65 -1.41
C ASN A 89 5.74 8.38 -2.64
N ASN A 90 6.84 7.63 -2.47
CA ASN A 90 7.79 7.33 -3.52
C ASN A 90 8.28 8.60 -4.26
N SER A 91 8.67 9.63 -3.49
CA SER A 91 9.09 10.93 -4.03
C SER A 91 8.05 11.58 -4.94
N GLY A 92 6.78 11.51 -4.56
CA GLY A 92 5.63 12.03 -5.31
C GLY A 92 5.08 11.11 -6.40
N SER A 93 5.75 10.00 -6.73
CA SER A 93 5.29 9.07 -7.78
C SER A 93 4.17 8.15 -7.31
N ASN A 94 4.07 7.90 -6.01
CA ASN A 94 3.24 6.86 -5.39
C ASN A 94 3.55 5.47 -5.95
N TRP A 95 2.77 4.47 -5.53
CA TRP A 95 2.73 3.15 -6.16
C TRP A 95 1.35 2.90 -6.76
N ILE A 96 1.32 1.99 -7.74
CA ILE A 96 0.12 1.63 -8.47
C ILE A 96 0.00 0.10 -8.53
N VAL A 97 -1.21 -0.41 -8.31
CA VAL A 97 -1.58 -1.77 -8.71
C VAL A 97 -2.67 -1.72 -9.78
N ARG A 98 -2.62 -2.67 -10.72
CA ARG A 98 -3.63 -2.90 -11.75
C ARG A 98 -3.90 -4.38 -11.90
#